data_AF-U6G7F2-F1
#
_entry.id   AF-U6G7F2-F1
#
_cell.length_a   1.000
_cell.length_b   1.000
_cell.length_c   1.000
_cell.angle_alpha   90.00
_cell.angle_beta   90.00
_cell.angle_gamma   90.00
#
_symmetry.space_group_name_H-M   'P 1'
#
loop_
_entity.id
_entity.type
_entity.pdbx_description
1 polymer ?
#
loop_
_entity_poly.entity_id
_entity_poly.type
_entity_poly.pdbx_seq_one_letter_code
_entity_poly.pdbx_strand_id
1 'polypeptide(L)'
;MGTPGVRAVGVKSNHVVEVAQILGIEAARQVIIDEIKKCMEAYSMNIDCRHMTLLGDVMTFRGEVLGINRFGIQKMRASTLVLASFEETNEHLFEAAVHHRSDPVKGVSECIIMGKPIALGTGSLDILAQLNIQSPKKEYETLLAPYKTTAAAAAATATATAATTAAAAAATATARS
;
A
#
# COMPACT_ATOMS: atom_id res chain seq x y z
N MET A 1 37.72 1.61 8.70
CA MET A 1 38.02 0.86 7.44
C MET A 1 39.33 1.30 6.77
N GLY A 2 39.71 2.59 6.80
CA GLY A 2 40.91 3.09 6.11
C GLY A 2 42.24 2.98 6.87
N THR A 3 42.29 2.31 8.03
CA THR A 3 43.50 2.22 8.84
C THR A 3 44.48 1.20 8.26
N PRO A 4 45.77 1.54 8.08
CA PRO A 4 46.79 0.60 7.62
C PRO A 4 46.85 -0.66 8.50
N GLY A 5 46.92 -1.84 7.89
CA GLY A 5 46.96 -3.12 8.60
C GLY A 5 45.59 -3.74 8.93
N VAL A 6 44.48 -3.02 8.72
CA VAL A 6 43.12 -3.57 8.91
C VAL A 6 42.56 -4.11 7.59
N ARG A 7 42.08 -5.36 7.60
CA ARG A 7 41.46 -5.98 6.41
C ARG A 7 40.01 -5.50 6.25
N ALA A 8 39.79 -4.50 5.39
CA ALA A 8 38.47 -3.90 5.17
C ALA A 8 37.34 -4.88 4.80
N VAL A 9 37.63 -5.93 4.02
CA VAL A 9 36.61 -6.89 3.51
C VAL A 9 36.04 -7.81 4.60
N GLY A 10 36.76 -7.97 5.73
CA GLY A 10 36.36 -8.90 6.80
C GLY A 10 35.76 -8.23 8.04
N VAL A 11 35.69 -6.90 8.08
CA VAL A 11 35.20 -6.17 9.25
C VAL A 11 33.68 -6.24 9.28
N LYS A 12 33.12 -6.59 10.45
CA LYS A 12 31.67 -6.57 10.72
C LYS A 12 31.39 -5.64 11.90
N SER A 13 30.22 -5.01 11.90
CA SER A 13 29.70 -4.21 13.01
C SER A 13 28.30 -4.72 13.37
N ASN A 14 27.95 -4.70 14.65
CA ASN A 14 26.61 -5.00 15.15
C ASN A 14 25.68 -3.78 15.10
N HIS A 15 26.21 -2.58 14.84
CA HIS A 15 25.43 -1.36 14.81
C HIS A 15 24.79 -1.13 13.42
N VAL A 16 23.56 -1.62 13.24
CA VAL A 16 22.84 -1.64 11.96
C VAL A 16 22.74 -0.26 11.29
N VAL A 17 22.47 0.79 12.08
CA VAL A 17 22.30 2.17 11.55
C VAL A 17 23.62 2.71 10.99
N GLU A 18 24.74 2.36 11.60
CA GLU A 18 26.07 2.77 11.12
C GLU A 18 26.41 2.03 9.82
N VAL A 19 26.13 0.72 9.78
CA VAL A 19 26.30 -0.10 8.57
C VAL A 19 25.47 0.47 7.42
N ALA A 20 24.23 0.88 7.67
CA ALA A 20 23.36 1.50 6.66
C ALA A 20 23.96 2.79 6.08
N GLN A 21 24.59 3.62 6.93
CA GLN A 21 25.18 4.89 6.52
C GLN A 21 26.50 4.73 5.76
N ILE A 22 27.34 3.76 6.14
CA ILE A 22 28.68 3.58 5.57
C ILE A 22 28.68 2.62 4.38
N LEU A 23 27.97 1.49 4.50
CA LEU A 23 27.98 0.38 3.51
C LEU A 23 26.68 0.30 2.69
N GLY A 24 25.62 0.99 3.11
CA GLY A 24 24.33 1.03 2.41
C GLY A 24 23.27 0.08 2.96
N ILE A 25 22.05 0.21 2.42
CA ILE A 25 20.86 -0.45 2.96
C ILE A 25 20.89 -1.98 2.81
N GLU A 26 21.47 -2.50 1.72
CA GLU A 26 21.59 -3.95 1.51
C GLU A 26 22.57 -4.61 2.48
N ALA A 27 23.65 -3.90 2.84
CA ALA A 27 24.56 -4.37 3.87
C ALA A 27 23.85 -4.39 5.24
N ALA A 28 23.06 -3.36 5.55
CA ALA A 28 22.26 -3.31 6.78
C ALA A 28 21.22 -4.45 6.83
N ARG A 29 20.55 -4.74 5.70
CA ARG A 29 19.59 -5.85 5.59
C ARG A 29 20.23 -7.19 5.96
N GLN A 30 21.43 -7.46 5.43
CA GLN A 30 22.15 -8.69 5.77
C GLN A 30 22.61 -8.73 7.23
N VAL A 31 23.07 -7.60 7.78
CA VAL A 31 23.43 -7.53 9.20
C VAL A 31 22.22 -7.82 10.09
N ILE A 32 21.04 -7.29 9.78
CA ILE A 32 19.80 -7.60 10.53
C ILE A 32 19.52 -9.11 10.52
N ILE A 33 19.58 -9.75 9.35
CA ILE A 33 19.32 -11.19 9.21
C ILE A 33 20.35 -12.01 9.99
N ASP A 34 21.64 -11.67 9.88
CA ASP A 34 22.73 -12.34 10.59
C ASP A 34 22.59 -12.19 12.11
N GLU A 35 22.27 -11.00 12.62
CA GLU A 35 22.12 -10.75 14.05
C GLU A 35 20.88 -11.45 14.63
N ILE A 36 19.75 -11.43 13.93
CA ILE A 36 18.54 -12.17 14.34
C ILE A 36 18.84 -13.67 14.40
N LYS A 37 19.51 -14.21 13.38
CA LYS A 37 19.91 -15.61 13.34
C LYS A 37 20.81 -15.98 14.51
N LYS A 38 21.86 -15.19 14.79
CA LYS A 38 22.76 -15.39 15.94
C LYS A 38 22.00 -15.40 17.26
N CYS A 39 21.06 -14.47 17.45
CA CYS A 39 20.22 -14.43 18.65
C CYS A 39 19.35 -15.69 18.79
N MET A 40 18.71 -16.14 17.72
CA MET A 40 17.84 -17.33 17.75
C MET A 40 18.63 -18.63 17.99
N GLU A 41 19.81 -18.74 17.39
CA GLU A 41 20.74 -19.86 17.61
C GLU A 41 21.22 -19.92 19.08
N ALA A 42 21.45 -18.77 19.72
CA ALA A 42 21.84 -18.71 21.13
C ALA A 42 20.76 -19.29 22.07
N TYR A 43 19.48 -19.20 21.70
CA TYR A 43 18.36 -19.80 22.44
C TYR A 43 17.98 -21.20 21.92
N SER A 44 18.78 -21.81 21.05
CA SER A 44 18.49 -23.12 20.43
C SER A 44 17.16 -23.18 19.67
N MET A 45 16.69 -22.05 19.13
CA MET A 45 15.49 -21.98 18.30
C MET A 45 15.85 -22.15 16.83
N ASN A 46 15.25 -23.14 16.17
CA ASN A 46 15.44 -23.37 14.73
C ASN A 46 14.29 -22.73 13.95
N ILE A 47 14.58 -21.62 13.27
CA ILE A 47 13.62 -20.87 12.44
C ILE A 47 14.10 -20.93 10.99
N ASP A 48 13.18 -21.21 10.07
CA ASP A 48 13.46 -21.21 8.63
C ASP A 48 13.95 -19.82 8.18
N CYS A 49 14.97 -19.79 7.32
CA CYS A 49 15.59 -18.56 6.85
C CYS A 49 14.62 -17.62 6.14
N ARG A 50 13.56 -18.15 5.50
CA ARG A 50 12.55 -17.35 4.79
C ARG A 50 11.86 -16.33 5.69
N HIS A 51 11.61 -16.68 6.95
CA HIS A 51 10.98 -15.75 7.89
C HIS A 51 11.92 -14.61 8.28
N MET A 52 13.20 -14.91 8.51
CA MET A 52 14.21 -13.92 8.85
C MET A 52 14.50 -13.00 7.65
N THR A 53 14.59 -13.55 6.44
CA THR A 53 14.75 -12.76 5.21
C THR A 53 13.57 -11.83 5.00
N LEU A 54 12.34 -12.34 5.12
CA LEU A 54 11.14 -11.51 4.97
C LEU A 54 11.11 -10.35 5.99
N LEU A 55 11.50 -10.60 7.24
CA LEU A 55 11.58 -9.56 8.26
C LEU A 55 12.64 -8.51 7.89
N GLY A 56 13.83 -8.93 7.46
CA GLY A 56 14.89 -8.03 7.00
C GLY A 56 14.44 -7.16 5.82
N ASP A 57 13.73 -7.73 4.86
CA ASP A 57 13.18 -7.02 3.71
C ASP A 57 12.12 -5.99 4.14
N VAL A 58 11.20 -6.36 5.04
CA VAL A 58 10.17 -5.47 5.59
C VAL A 58 10.78 -4.32 6.40
N MET A 59 11.91 -4.53 7.07
CA MET A 59 12.59 -3.46 7.81
C MET A 59 13.36 -2.48 6.91
N THR A 60 13.65 -2.84 5.65
CA THR A 60 14.58 -2.09 4.77
C THR A 60 14.00 -1.64 3.44
N PHE A 61 12.78 -2.05 3.06
CA PHE A 61 12.20 -1.76 1.73
C PHE A 61 12.01 -0.26 1.39
N ARG A 62 11.97 0.63 2.39
CA ARG A 62 11.84 2.09 2.18
C ARG A 62 13.17 2.78 1.87
N GLY A 63 14.30 2.06 1.93
CA GLY A 63 15.63 2.63 1.77
C GLY A 63 16.24 3.20 3.06
N GLU A 64 15.53 3.08 4.18
CA GLU A 64 16.01 3.39 5.53
C GLU A 64 15.69 2.22 6.47
N VAL A 65 16.43 2.09 7.56
CA VAL A 65 16.20 1.02 8.55
C VAL A 65 15.07 1.45 9.48
N LEU A 66 13.90 0.83 9.31
CA LEU A 66 12.72 1.07 10.13
C LEU A 66 12.51 -0.07 11.10
N GLY A 67 12.36 0.27 12.38
CA GLY A 67 12.04 -0.70 13.43
C GLY A 67 10.59 -1.19 13.35
N ILE A 68 10.32 -2.35 13.95
CA ILE A 68 8.94 -2.84 14.16
C ILE A 68 8.43 -2.26 15.48
N ASN A 69 8.16 -0.95 15.48
CA ASN A 69 7.59 -0.21 16.60
C ASN A 69 6.56 0.81 16.06
N ARG A 70 5.85 1.52 16.96
CA ARG A 70 4.82 2.50 16.55
C ARG A 70 5.32 3.50 15.51
N PHE A 71 6.50 4.08 15.75
CA PHE A 71 7.08 5.08 14.87
C PHE A 71 7.58 4.51 13.53
N GLY A 72 8.07 3.28 13.52
CA GLY A 72 8.54 2.61 12.31
C GLY A 72 7.39 2.17 11.43
N ILE A 73 6.35 1.56 12.00
CA ILE A 73 5.16 1.11 11.26
C ILE A 73 4.37 2.30 10.69
N GLN A 74 4.30 3.41 11.44
CA GLN A 74 3.73 4.70 10.96
C GLN A 74 4.40 5.20 9.67
N LYS A 75 5.71 4.95 9.49
CA LYS A 75 6.44 5.32 8.27
C LYS A 75 6.32 4.29 7.15
N MET A 76 6.02 3.03 7.47
CA MET A 76 5.90 1.94 6.49
C MET A 76 4.54 1.88 5.80
N ARG A 77 3.44 2.12 6.54
CA ARG A 77 2.06 1.95 6.06
C ARG A 77 1.37 3.32 5.95
N ALA A 78 0.60 3.53 4.89
CA ALA A 78 -0.08 4.81 4.65
C ALA A 78 -1.57 4.83 5.07
N SER A 79 -2.16 3.67 5.43
CA SER A 79 -3.57 3.58 5.81
C SER A 79 -3.81 4.11 7.22
N THR A 80 -4.71 5.08 7.37
CA THR A 80 -5.10 5.63 8.67
C THR A 80 -5.74 4.57 9.55
N LEU A 81 -6.63 3.73 9.00
CA LEU A 81 -7.31 2.70 9.79
C LEU A 81 -6.35 1.62 10.30
N VAL A 82 -5.32 1.27 9.52
CA VAL A 82 -4.25 0.37 9.97
C VAL A 82 -3.45 1.01 11.09
N LEU A 83 -3.05 2.26 10.94
CA LEU A 83 -2.26 2.96 11.96
C LEU A 83 -3.04 3.08 13.27
N ALA A 84 -4.31 3.47 13.20
CA ALA A 84 -5.20 3.59 14.35
C ALA A 84 -5.45 2.25 15.06
N SER A 85 -5.31 1.11 14.37
CA SER A 85 -5.48 -0.24 14.94
C SER A 85 -4.25 -0.77 15.69
N PHE A 86 -3.06 -0.22 15.43
CA PHE A 86 -1.82 -0.69 16.05
C PHE A 86 -1.59 0.01 17.40
N GLU A 87 -1.49 1.33 17.40
CA GLU A 87 -1.33 2.19 18.60
C GLU A 87 -1.89 3.61 18.31
N GLU A 88 -2.11 4.45 19.33
CA GLU A 88 -2.51 5.88 19.19
C GLU A 88 -3.76 6.14 18.31
N THR A 89 -4.84 5.36 18.51
CA THR A 89 -6.08 5.42 17.71
C THR A 89 -6.67 6.82 17.56
N ASN A 90 -6.80 7.56 18.66
CA ASN A 90 -7.44 8.88 18.65
C ASN A 90 -6.63 9.89 17.83
N GLU A 91 -5.31 9.93 18.02
CA GLU A 91 -4.43 10.89 17.36
C GLU A 91 -4.46 10.70 15.84
N HIS A 92 -4.36 9.45 15.38
CA HIS A 92 -4.43 9.13 13.96
C HIS A 92 -5.78 9.47 13.31
N LEU A 93 -6.89 9.27 14.02
CA LEU A 93 -8.22 9.61 13.51
C LEU A 93 -8.45 11.13 13.49
N PHE A 94 -8.01 11.86 14.52
CA PHE A 94 -8.10 13.32 14.54
C PHE A 94 -7.25 13.95 13.45
N GLU A 95 -6.00 13.52 13.28
CA GLU A 95 -5.12 13.99 12.21
C GLU A 95 -5.76 13.73 10.83
N ALA A 96 -6.27 12.52 10.60
CA ALA A 96 -6.92 12.17 9.35
C ALA A 96 -8.19 13.00 9.08
N ALA A 97 -8.98 13.30 10.11
CA ALA A 97 -10.16 14.15 9.99
C ALA A 97 -9.80 15.60 9.63
N VAL A 98 -8.77 16.16 10.28
CA VAL A 98 -8.28 17.53 10.02
C VAL A 98 -7.69 17.64 8.61
N HIS A 99 -6.95 16.62 8.16
CA HIS A 99 -6.33 16.62 6.84
C HIS A 99 -7.19 16.02 5.72
N HIS A 100 -8.47 15.71 6.00
CA HIS A 100 -9.39 15.05 5.06
C HIS A 100 -8.78 13.83 4.35
N ARG A 101 -8.02 12.99 5.08
CA ARG A 101 -7.42 11.79 4.50
C ARG A 101 -8.50 10.76 4.17
N SER A 102 -8.41 10.16 2.98
CA SER A 102 -9.29 9.07 2.54
C SER A 102 -8.52 7.75 2.51
N ASP A 103 -9.07 6.72 3.13
CA ASP A 103 -8.47 5.38 3.16
C ASP A 103 -9.11 4.48 2.09
N PRO A 104 -8.32 3.86 1.18
CA PRO A 104 -8.85 3.00 0.13
C PRO A 104 -9.38 1.64 0.62
N VAL A 105 -9.22 1.28 1.92
CA VAL A 105 -9.73 0.03 2.52
C VAL A 105 -9.33 -1.21 1.71
N LYS A 106 -8.03 -1.37 1.47
CA LYS A 106 -7.47 -2.50 0.71
C LYS A 106 -6.67 -3.47 1.56
N GLY A 107 -6.15 -3.03 2.70
CA GLY A 107 -5.43 -3.91 3.60
C GLY A 107 -6.37 -4.80 4.42
N VAL A 108 -5.74 -5.71 5.16
CA VAL A 108 -6.45 -6.73 5.94
C VAL A 108 -7.20 -6.10 7.12
N SER A 109 -6.53 -5.23 7.89
CA SER A 109 -7.12 -4.62 9.09
C SER A 109 -8.28 -3.69 8.74
N GLU A 110 -8.14 -2.89 7.68
CA GLU A 110 -9.19 -1.97 7.22
C GLU A 110 -10.43 -2.73 6.77
N CYS A 111 -10.27 -3.81 6.00
CA CYS A 111 -11.39 -4.65 5.57
C CYS A 111 -12.11 -5.30 6.75
N ILE A 112 -11.37 -5.76 7.76
CA ILE A 112 -11.96 -6.32 9.00
C ILE A 112 -12.78 -5.26 9.73
N ILE A 113 -12.22 -4.07 9.93
CA ILE A 113 -12.90 -2.96 10.61
C ILE A 113 -14.18 -2.55 9.86
N MET A 114 -14.13 -2.53 8.53
CA MET A 114 -15.25 -2.13 7.67
C MET A 114 -16.26 -3.27 7.40
N GLY A 115 -16.00 -4.49 7.87
CA GLY A 115 -16.85 -5.66 7.62
C GLY A 115 -16.91 -6.10 6.15
N LYS A 116 -15.88 -5.78 5.35
CA LYS A 116 -15.79 -6.18 3.94
C LYS A 116 -14.95 -7.46 3.80
N PRO A 117 -15.23 -8.32 2.81
CA PRO A 117 -14.38 -9.47 2.53
C PRO A 117 -12.96 -9.02 2.17
N ILE A 118 -11.97 -9.68 2.76
CA ILE A 118 -10.55 -9.38 2.54
C ILE A 118 -10.11 -9.98 1.20
N ALA A 119 -9.43 -9.19 0.37
CA ALA A 119 -8.88 -9.63 -0.92
C ALA A 119 -7.58 -10.44 -0.77
N LEU A 120 -7.58 -11.48 0.07
CA LEU A 120 -6.43 -12.35 0.32
C LEU A 120 -6.88 -13.81 0.42
N GLY A 121 -6.04 -14.74 -0.06
CA GLY A 121 -6.36 -16.17 -0.04
C GLY A 121 -7.61 -16.48 -0.86
N THR A 122 -8.63 -17.03 -0.23
CA THR A 122 -9.91 -17.37 -0.87
C THR A 122 -10.69 -16.16 -1.36
N GLY A 123 -10.51 -14.99 -0.74
CA GLY A 123 -11.15 -13.74 -1.17
C GLY A 123 -10.41 -13.01 -2.30
N SER A 124 -9.30 -13.56 -2.81
CA SER A 124 -8.56 -12.95 -3.93
C SER A 124 -9.21 -13.18 -5.30
N LEU A 125 -10.25 -14.01 -5.37
CA LEU A 125 -10.96 -14.38 -6.58
C LEU A 125 -12.46 -14.12 -6.39
N ASP A 126 -13.07 -13.52 -7.40
CA ASP A 126 -14.52 -13.39 -7.46
C ASP A 126 -15.13 -14.61 -8.15
N ILE A 127 -16.21 -15.15 -7.56
CA ILE A 127 -16.95 -16.26 -8.13
C ILE A 127 -18.03 -15.68 -9.03
N LEU A 128 -17.88 -15.87 -10.33
CA LEU A 128 -18.89 -15.53 -11.32
C LEU A 128 -19.76 -16.76 -11.60
N ALA A 129 -21.03 -16.68 -11.24
CA ALA A 129 -22.00 -17.69 -11.65
C ALA A 129 -22.34 -17.49 -13.13
N GLN A 130 -21.96 -18.46 -13.97
CA GLN A 130 -22.43 -18.52 -15.35
C GLN A 130 -23.89 -18.99 -15.36
N LEU A 131 -24.81 -18.04 -15.25
CA LEU A 131 -26.22 -18.32 -15.49
C LEU A 131 -26.39 -18.50 -17.00
N ASN A 132 -26.52 -19.75 -17.46
CA ASN A 132 -26.91 -20.08 -18.84
C ASN A 132 -28.39 -19.73 -19.06
N ILE A 133 -28.74 -18.46 -18.86
CA ILE A 133 -30.03 -17.92 -19.23
C ILE A 133 -30.00 -17.91 -20.76
N GLN A 134 -30.59 -18.94 -21.36
CA GLN A 134 -31.12 -18.85 -22.72
C GLN A 134 -32.08 -17.67 -22.71
N SER A 135 -31.59 -16.50 -23.08
CA SER A 135 -32.43 -15.32 -23.04
C SER A 135 -33.50 -15.50 -24.12
N PRO A 136 -34.80 -15.29 -23.82
CA PRO A 136 -35.68 -14.75 -24.83
C PRO A 136 -35.18 -13.31 -25.08
N LYS A 137 -34.14 -13.17 -25.92
CA LYS A 137 -33.46 -11.90 -26.29
C LYS A 137 -34.37 -10.91 -27.04
N LYS A 138 -35.70 -10.98 -26.92
CA LYS A 138 -36.62 -10.13 -27.68
C LYS A 138 -37.61 -9.31 -26.85
N GLU A 139 -37.91 -9.69 -25.61
CA GLU A 139 -38.98 -9.02 -24.85
C GLU A 139 -38.50 -7.87 -23.97
N TYR A 140 -37.30 -7.98 -23.36
CA TYR A 140 -36.79 -6.91 -22.48
C TYR A 140 -36.18 -5.73 -23.23
N GLU A 141 -35.79 -5.90 -24.50
CA GLU A 141 -35.19 -4.83 -25.30
C GLU A 141 -36.25 -3.82 -25.79
N THR A 142 -37.48 -4.29 -26.05
CA THR A 142 -38.63 -3.45 -26.42
C THR A 142 -39.15 -2.63 -25.23
N LEU A 143 -39.10 -3.20 -24.01
CA LEU A 143 -39.53 -2.54 -22.78
C LEU A 143 -38.53 -1.48 -22.28
N LEU A 144 -37.24 -1.59 -22.64
CA LEU A 144 -36.19 -0.64 -22.27
C LEU A 144 -35.93 0.46 -23.32
N ALA A 145 -36.55 0.37 -24.49
CA ALA A 145 -36.46 1.37 -25.55
C ALA A 145 -36.77 2.82 -25.10
N PRO A 146 -37.81 3.10 -24.28
CA PRO A 146 -38.07 4.47 -23.82
C PRO A 146 -37.06 5.00 -22.79
N TYR A 147 -36.29 4.14 -22.10
CA TYR A 147 -35.30 4.56 -21.09
C TYR A 147 -33.89 4.76 -21.66
N LYS A 148 -33.55 4.08 -22.77
CA LYS A 148 -32.25 4.26 -23.43
C LYS A 148 -32.10 5.65 -24.07
N THR A 149 -33.19 6.22 -24.59
CA THR A 149 -33.16 7.54 -25.25
C THR A 149 -32.95 8.69 -24.25
N THR A 150 -33.45 8.58 -23.01
CA THR A 150 -33.22 9.59 -21.96
C THR A 150 -31.82 9.50 -21.35
N ALA A 151 -31.24 8.30 -21.24
CA ALA A 151 -29.84 8.11 -20.81
C ALA A 151 -28.83 8.64 -21.86
N ALA A 152 -29.12 8.46 -23.16
CA ALA A 152 -28.29 9.03 -24.23
C ALA A 152 -28.39 10.57 -24.29
N ALA A 153 -29.58 11.14 -24.05
CA ALA A 153 -29.76 12.59 -23.97
C ALA A 153 -29.07 13.22 -22.74
N ALA A 154 -29.07 12.52 -21.59
CA ALA A 154 -28.36 12.97 -20.38
C ALA A 154 -26.84 12.89 -20.54
N ALA A 155 -26.32 11.84 -21.18
CA ALA A 155 -24.89 11.70 -21.48
C ALA A 155 -24.41 12.76 -22.49
N ALA A 156 -25.19 13.06 -23.54
CA ALA A 156 -24.86 14.07 -24.53
C ALA A 156 -24.82 15.50 -23.94
N THR A 157 -25.75 15.81 -23.04
CA THR A 157 -25.81 17.13 -22.38
C THR A 157 -24.64 17.33 -21.39
N ALA A 158 -24.16 16.25 -20.76
CA ALA A 158 -22.99 16.29 -19.87
C ALA A 158 -21.66 16.44 -20.65
N THR A 159 -21.52 15.80 -21.80
CA THR A 159 -20.32 15.96 -22.65
C THR A 159 -20.21 17.35 -23.30
N ALA A 160 -21.33 18.04 -23.53
CA ALA A 160 -21.31 19.40 -24.06
C ALA A 160 -20.91 20.47 -23.03
N THR A 161 -21.27 20.28 -21.74
CA THR A 161 -20.89 21.19 -20.64
C THR A 161 -19.46 20.99 -20.16
N ALA A 162 -18.90 19.78 -20.32
CA ALA A 162 -17.48 19.52 -20.06
C ALA A 162 -16.54 20.13 -21.12
N ALA A 163 -16.96 20.21 -22.39
CA ALA A 163 -16.14 20.77 -23.47
C ALA A 163 -16.02 22.30 -23.40
N THR A 164 -17.08 23.02 -23.01
CA THR A 164 -17.05 24.49 -22.89
C THR A 164 -16.32 24.98 -21.65
N THR A 165 -16.31 24.21 -20.55
CA THR A 165 -15.55 24.54 -19.33
C THR A 165 -14.05 24.25 -19.46
N ALA A 166 -13.65 23.23 -20.21
CA ALA A 166 -12.25 22.98 -20.54
C ALA A 166 -11.64 24.06 -21.47
N ALA A 167 -12.41 24.58 -22.43
CA ALA A 167 -11.97 25.67 -23.29
C ALA A 167 -11.80 27.01 -22.55
N ALA A 168 -12.66 27.30 -21.56
CA ALA A 168 -12.54 28.50 -20.73
C ALA A 168 -11.31 28.46 -19.80
N ALA A 169 -10.95 27.29 -19.27
CA ALA A 169 -9.75 27.12 -18.45
C ALA A 169 -8.44 27.30 -19.24
N ALA A 170 -8.40 26.84 -20.50
CA ALA A 170 -7.22 26.99 -21.36
C ALA A 170 -7.00 28.46 -21.80
N ALA A 171 -8.07 29.21 -22.09
CA ALA A 171 -7.96 30.61 -22.50
C ALA A 171 -7.48 31.55 -21.37
N THR A 172 -7.73 31.19 -20.10
CA THR A 172 -7.33 32.01 -18.94
C THR A 172 -5.86 31.78 -18.55
N ALA A 173 -5.25 30.66 -18.96
CA ALA A 173 -3.86 30.33 -18.69
C ALA A 173 -2.86 31.03 -19.65
N THR A 174 -3.28 31.35 -20.87
CA THR A 174 -2.42 32.05 -21.86
C THR A 174 -2.40 33.57 -21.69
N ALA A 175 -3.26 34.14 -20.84
CA ALA A 175 -3.31 35.58 -20.55
C ALA A 175 -2.51 36.01 -19.30
N ARG A 176 -1.74 35.10 -18.69
CA ARG A 176 -0.94 35.34 -17.47
C ARG A 176 0.55 35.00 -17.61
N SER A 177 1.09 35.18 -18.81
CA SER A 177 2.53 35.33 -19.07
C SER A 177 2.80 36.70 -19.66
#